data_AF-A0A1T3CVL6-F1
#
_entry.id   AF-A0A1T3CVL6-F1
#
_cell.length_a   1.000
_cell.length_b   1.000
_cell.length_c   1.000
_cell.angle_alpha   90.00
_cell.angle_beta   90.00
_cell.angle_gamma   90.00
#
_symmetry.space_group_name_H-M   'P 1'
#
loop_
_entity.id
_entity.type
_entity.pdbx_description
1 polymer ?
#
loop_
_entity_poly.entity_id
_entity_poly.type
_entity_poly.pdbx_seq_one_letter_code
_entity_poly.pdbx_strand_id
1 'polypeptide(L)'
;MSVEILLVDLGEGLAADKEQSLDRKYYGNVEYWAPEVRKHHQYSFSSDIYSAGRLMAEMVQVRWRIMLQQTGEMDQSVPREIAQIIRMCMAEAPETRPNAEDLVYHIQDVHMELMGETSDGDYDIVFDNMVDGSQELNTAFESESGEVPDLDEDGIPF
;
A
#
# COMPACT_ATOMS: atom_id res chain seq x y z
N MET A 1 -6.74 -22.37 5.78
CA MET A 1 -7.40 -21.13 5.37
C MET A 1 -6.34 -20.25 4.76
N SER A 2 -6.49 -19.86 3.49
CA SER A 2 -5.71 -18.76 2.92
C SER A 2 -6.23 -17.45 3.51
N VAL A 3 -5.33 -16.53 3.84
CA VAL A 3 -5.67 -15.16 4.21
C VAL A 3 -5.27 -14.29 3.03
N GLU A 4 -6.18 -13.48 2.54
CA GLU A 4 -5.95 -12.51 1.47
C GLU A 4 -5.98 -11.11 2.07
N ILE A 5 -5.00 -10.28 1.71
CA ILE A 5 -4.92 -8.88 2.13
C ILE A 5 -5.15 -8.02 0.90
N LEU A 6 -6.16 -7.14 0.97
CA LEU A 6 -6.51 -6.22 -0.10
C LEU A 6 -6.16 -4.80 0.31
N LEU A 7 -5.49 -4.06 -0.58
CA LEU A 7 -5.30 -2.62 -0.44
C LEU A 7 -6.59 -1.92 -0.87
N VAL A 8 -7.15 -1.11 0.02
CA VAL A 8 -8.41 -0.37 -0.18
C VAL A 8 -8.20 1.09 0.19
N ASP A 9 -9.19 1.93 -0.10
CA ASP A 9 -9.17 3.37 0.20
C ASP A 9 -7.97 4.09 -0.42
N LEU A 10 -7.86 4.00 -1.75
CA LEU A 10 -6.82 4.69 -2.52
C LEU A 10 -7.02 6.22 -2.54
N GLY A 11 -8.13 6.73 -2.00
CA GLY A 11 -8.41 8.16 -1.88
C GLY A 11 -8.23 8.93 -3.19
N GLU A 12 -7.30 9.90 -3.16
CA GLU A 12 -6.86 10.73 -4.29
C GLU A 12 -5.72 10.09 -5.11
N GLY A 13 -5.70 8.76 -5.18
CA GLY A 13 -4.72 7.97 -5.91
C GLY A 13 -4.53 8.50 -7.33
N LEU A 14 -3.27 8.79 -7.68
CA LEU A 14 -2.93 9.31 -9.00
C LEU A 14 -2.36 8.23 -9.89
N ALA A 15 -2.73 8.30 -11.17
CA ALA A 15 -1.97 7.63 -12.20
C ALA A 15 -0.54 8.20 -12.25
N ALA A 16 0.43 7.32 -12.46
CA ALA A 16 1.87 7.62 -12.38
C ALA A 16 2.34 8.71 -13.36
N ASP A 17 1.58 8.91 -14.43
CA ASP A 17 1.86 9.83 -15.53
C ASP A 17 1.25 11.23 -15.33
N LYS A 18 0.43 11.44 -14.30
CA LYS A 18 -0.19 12.74 -14.02
C LYS A 18 0.69 13.59 -13.11
N GLU A 19 0.87 14.85 -13.52
CA GLU A 19 1.48 15.86 -12.66
C GLU A 19 0.65 16.07 -11.39
N GLN A 20 1.35 16.22 -10.27
CA GLN A 20 0.72 16.47 -8.98
C GLN A 20 0.35 17.95 -8.89
N SER A 21 -0.93 18.24 -8.69
CA SER A 21 -1.34 19.59 -8.30
C SER A 21 -0.79 19.90 -6.91
N LEU A 22 0.00 20.97 -6.83
CA LEU A 22 0.63 21.47 -5.59
C LEU A 22 -0.37 22.13 -4.64
N ASP A 23 -1.56 22.51 -5.12
CA ASP A 23 -2.62 23.14 -4.34
C ASP A 23 -3.58 22.13 -3.68
N ARG A 24 -3.21 20.86 -3.64
CA ARG A 24 -4.07 19.82 -3.06
C ARG A 24 -4.09 19.85 -1.54
N LYS A 25 -5.25 19.51 -0.99
CA LYS A 25 -5.44 19.35 0.45
C LYS A 25 -4.69 18.11 0.91
N TYR A 26 -4.02 18.21 2.06
CA TYR A 26 -3.46 17.05 2.75
C TYR A 26 -4.49 15.93 2.91
N TYR A 27 -4.13 14.74 2.43
CA TYR A 27 -4.94 13.53 2.50
C TYR A 27 -4.15 12.39 3.16
N GLY A 28 -4.86 11.50 3.86
CA GLY A 28 -4.28 10.38 4.60
C GLY A 28 -3.78 10.74 6.01
N ASN A 29 -3.36 9.74 6.76
CA ASN A 29 -2.86 9.90 8.12
C ASN A 29 -1.37 10.32 8.12
N VAL A 30 -1.07 11.44 8.79
CA VAL A 30 0.26 12.06 8.90
C VAL A 30 1.34 11.12 9.46
N GLU A 31 0.96 10.09 10.22
CA GLU A 31 1.88 9.10 10.78
C GLU A 31 2.51 8.18 9.72
N TYR A 32 1.87 8.06 8.55
CA TYR A 32 2.35 7.24 7.42
C TYR A 32 3.03 8.06 6.34
N TRP A 33 2.88 9.39 6.33
CA TRP A 33 3.50 10.23 5.30
C TRP A 33 5.02 10.05 5.26
N ALA A 34 5.61 10.09 4.08
CA ALA A 34 7.05 10.18 3.93
C ALA A 34 7.55 11.59 4.31
N PRO A 35 8.85 11.77 4.66
CA PRO A 35 9.40 13.08 4.99
C PRO A 35 9.16 14.14 3.91
N GLU A 36 9.32 13.79 2.64
CA GLU A 36 9.07 14.64 1.48
C GLU A 36 7.58 15.02 1.32
N VAL A 37 6.66 14.10 1.66
CA VAL A 37 5.22 14.38 1.68
C VAL A 37 4.89 15.38 2.79
N ARG A 38 5.43 15.18 4.00
CA ARG A 38 5.23 16.12 5.13
C ARG A 38 5.74 17.52 4.82
N LYS A 39 6.87 17.62 4.13
CA LYS A 39 7.58 18.89 3.92
C LYS A 39 7.11 19.63 2.67
N HIS A 40 6.78 18.90 1.61
CA HIS A 40 6.57 19.45 0.28
C HIS A 40 5.30 18.95 -0.41
N HIS A 41 4.51 18.07 0.22
CA HIS A 41 3.31 17.49 -0.37
C HIS A 41 3.60 16.77 -1.70
N GLN A 42 4.79 16.18 -1.80
CA GLN A 42 5.26 15.45 -2.98
C GLN A 42 5.11 13.95 -2.75
N TYR A 43 4.06 13.37 -3.33
CA TYR A 43 3.83 11.94 -3.31
C TYR A 43 4.67 11.26 -4.38
N SER A 44 4.97 9.98 -4.24
CA SER A 44 5.70 9.18 -5.23
C SER A 44 5.57 7.71 -4.89
N PHE A 45 5.96 6.82 -5.81
CA PHE A 45 6.11 5.41 -5.47
C PHE A 45 7.00 5.19 -4.24
N SER A 46 8.11 5.95 -4.11
CA SER A 46 8.97 5.89 -2.92
C SER A 46 8.27 6.35 -1.63
N SER A 47 7.27 7.23 -1.69
CA SER A 47 6.49 7.62 -0.50
C SER A 47 5.51 6.52 -0.08
N ASP A 48 5.01 5.74 -1.03
CA ASP A 48 4.19 4.55 -0.74
C ASP A 48 5.03 3.47 -0.08
N ILE A 49 6.28 3.27 -0.53
CA ILE A 49 7.25 2.37 0.11
C ILE A 49 7.55 2.81 1.55
N TYR A 50 7.70 4.10 1.82
CA TYR A 50 7.84 4.60 3.19
C TYR A 50 6.61 4.24 4.04
N SER A 51 5.41 4.44 3.50
CA SER A 51 4.15 4.13 4.17
C SER A 51 4.03 2.63 4.48
N ALA A 52 4.43 1.76 3.54
CA ALA A 52 4.53 0.31 3.75
C ALA A 52 5.54 -0.02 4.87
N GLY A 53 6.69 0.65 4.92
CA GLY A 53 7.66 0.54 6.00
C GLY A 53 7.07 0.88 7.38
N ARG A 54 6.28 1.96 7.47
CA ARG A 54 5.54 2.33 8.68
C ARG A 54 4.53 1.26 9.10
N LEU A 55 3.78 0.72 8.15
CA LEU A 55 2.82 -0.36 8.39
C LEU A 55 3.53 -1.62 8.91
N MET A 56 4.64 -2.03 8.29
CA MET A 56 5.44 -3.17 8.77
C MET A 56 5.95 -2.96 10.21
N ALA A 57 6.43 -1.76 10.54
CA ALA A 57 6.83 -1.42 11.90
C ALA A 57 5.67 -1.50 12.91
N GLU A 58 4.48 -1.07 12.50
CA GLU A 58 3.28 -1.17 13.33
C GLU A 58 2.84 -2.63 13.53
N MET A 59 2.89 -3.46 12.49
CA MET A 59 2.59 -4.90 12.61
C MET A 59 3.51 -5.58 13.63
N VAL A 60 4.80 -5.22 13.65
CA VAL A 60 5.75 -5.69 14.66
C VAL A 60 5.31 -5.27 16.07
N GLN A 61 4.90 -4.01 16.26
CA GLN A 61 4.40 -3.53 17.56
C GLN A 61 3.10 -4.22 17.99
N VAL A 62 2.18 -4.46 17.04
CA VAL A 62 0.95 -5.23 17.29
C VAL A 62 1.30 -6.64 17.77
N ARG A 63 2.25 -7.32 17.11
CA ARG A 63 2.73 -8.65 17.54
C ARG A 63 3.25 -8.60 18.98
N TRP A 64 4.07 -7.62 19.34
CA TRP A 64 4.58 -7.48 20.71
C TRP A 64 3.44 -7.31 21.73
N ARG A 65 2.42 -6.50 21.43
CA ARG A 65 1.26 -6.33 22.30
C ARG A 65 0.47 -7.63 22.48
N ILE A 66 0.28 -8.40 21.40
CA ILE A 66 -0.39 -9.71 21.46
C ILE A 66 0.41 -10.67 22.35
N MET A 67 1.74 -10.73 22.17
CA MET A 67 2.62 -11.57 22.99
C MET A 67 2.54 -11.19 24.47
N LEU A 68 2.58 -9.89 24.79
CA LEU A 68 2.40 -9.41 26.16
C LEU A 68 1.06 -9.86 26.76
N GLN A 69 -0.03 -9.74 26.00
CA GLN A 69 -1.36 -10.14 26.47
C GLN A 69 -1.47 -11.66 26.70
N GLN A 70 -0.79 -12.47 25.87
CA GLN A 70 -0.86 -13.93 25.94
C GLN A 70 0.07 -14.52 27.00
N THR A 71 1.26 -13.94 27.18
CA THR A 71 2.33 -14.54 28.00
C THR A 71 2.59 -13.77 29.29
N GLY A 72 2.18 -12.51 29.38
CA GLY A 72 2.57 -11.59 30.46
C GLY A 72 3.97 -11.00 30.28
N GLU A 73 4.70 -11.38 29.23
CA GLU A 73 6.06 -10.90 28.93
C GLU A 73 6.09 -10.09 27.64
N MET A 74 6.79 -8.96 27.65
CA MET A 74 7.01 -8.15 26.46
C MET A 74 8.33 -8.57 25.80
N ASP A 75 8.26 -9.42 24.78
CA ASP A 75 9.39 -9.68 23.89
C ASP A 75 9.38 -8.69 22.71
N GLN A 76 10.25 -7.68 22.77
CA GLN A 76 10.43 -6.68 21.70
C GLN A 76 11.48 -7.11 20.67
N SER A 77 11.85 -8.39 20.63
CA SER A 77 12.72 -8.90 19.59
C SER A 77 12.03 -8.85 18.22
N VAL A 78 12.84 -8.58 17.21
CA VAL A 78 12.48 -8.64 15.79
C VAL A 78 13.67 -9.22 15.05
N PRO A 79 13.47 -10.15 14.08
CA PRO A 79 14.56 -10.62 13.24
C PRO A 79 15.29 -9.43 12.60
N ARG A 80 16.62 -9.52 12.55
CA ARG A 80 17.48 -8.41 12.12
C ARG A 80 17.16 -8.00 10.69
N GLU A 81 16.86 -8.99 9.85
CA GLU A 81 16.57 -8.89 8.43
C GLU A 81 15.26 -8.11 8.23
N ILE A 82 14.22 -8.44 9.00
CA ILE A 82 12.95 -7.69 9.01
C ILE A 82 13.16 -6.24 9.47
N ALA A 83 13.95 -6.01 10.52
CA ALA A 83 14.28 -4.66 10.98
C ALA A 83 15.07 -3.86 9.93
N GLN A 84 15.91 -4.54 9.14
CA GLN A 84 16.66 -3.93 8.05
C GLN A 84 15.74 -3.54 6.89
N ILE A 85 14.82 -4.41 6.48
CA ILE A 85 13.80 -4.10 5.46
C ILE A 85 13.00 -2.86 5.87
N ILE A 86 12.45 -2.85 7.09
CA ILE A 86 11.69 -1.70 7.63
C ILE A 86 12.54 -0.41 7.56
N ARG A 87 13.81 -0.48 7.96
CA ARG A 87 14.71 0.68 7.94
C ARG A 87 14.97 1.18 6.51
N MET A 88 15.16 0.28 5.55
CA MET A 88 15.38 0.65 4.15
C MET A 88 14.13 1.33 3.56
N CYS A 89 12.94 0.79 3.80
CA CYS A 89 11.70 1.42 3.38
C CYS A 89 11.49 2.81 3.99
N MET A 90 11.86 2.98 5.27
CA MET A 90 11.67 4.23 6.00
C MET A 90 12.87 5.20 5.91
N ALA A 91 13.77 5.02 4.93
CA ALA A 91 14.92 5.90 4.77
C ALA A 91 14.49 7.35 4.45
N GLU A 92 15.24 8.33 4.98
CA GLU A 92 14.92 9.75 4.82
C GLU A 92 14.89 10.16 3.34
N ALA A 93 15.90 9.74 2.58
CA ALA A 93 16.05 10.03 1.17
C ALA A 93 15.23 9.05 0.30
N PRO A 94 14.26 9.52 -0.53
CA PRO A 94 13.36 8.65 -1.30
C PRO A 94 14.05 7.67 -2.23
N GLU A 95 15.18 8.08 -2.82
CA GLU A 95 15.98 7.30 -3.77
C GLU A 95 16.76 6.16 -3.12
N THR A 96 16.86 6.14 -1.80
CA THR A 96 17.53 5.07 -1.05
C THR A 96 16.59 3.93 -0.66
N ARG A 97 15.28 4.13 -0.87
CA ARG A 97 14.24 3.14 -0.60
C ARG A 97 14.18 2.16 -1.77
N PRO A 98 13.90 0.87 -1.54
CA PRO A 98 13.67 -0.08 -2.62
C PRO A 98 12.44 0.32 -3.43
N ASN A 99 12.37 -0.11 -4.70
CA ASN A 99 11.10 -0.10 -5.41
C ASN A 99 10.21 -1.26 -4.88
N ALA A 100 8.95 -1.32 -5.33
CA ALA A 100 8.00 -2.34 -4.84
C ALA A 100 8.44 -3.77 -5.19
N GLU A 101 9.03 -3.98 -6.36
CA GLU A 101 9.51 -5.29 -6.81
C GLU A 101 10.68 -5.77 -5.95
N ASP A 102 11.69 -4.92 -5.76
CA ASP A 102 12.85 -5.18 -4.89
C ASP A 102 12.42 -5.48 -3.45
N LEU A 103 11.41 -4.74 -2.95
CA LEU A 103 10.85 -4.98 -1.62
C LEU A 103 10.21 -6.37 -1.52
N VAL A 104 9.44 -6.79 -2.53
CA VAL A 104 8.85 -8.13 -2.57
C VAL A 104 9.93 -9.20 -2.56
N TYR A 105 10.96 -9.07 -3.39
CA TYR A 105 12.08 -10.01 -3.40
C TYR A 105 12.75 -10.10 -2.03
N HIS A 106 13.05 -8.97 -1.38
CA HIS A 106 13.66 -8.97 -0.04
C HIS A 106 12.77 -9.65 1.02
N ILE A 107 11.46 -9.43 0.99
CA ILE A 107 10.54 -10.06 1.94
C ILE A 107 10.47 -11.57 1.70
N GLN A 108 10.42 -12.01 0.44
CA GLN A 108 10.40 -13.43 0.08
C GLN A 108 11.69 -14.14 0.47
N ASP A 109 12.84 -13.52 0.23
CA ASP A 109 14.16 -14.03 0.63
C ASP A 109 14.23 -14.28 2.15
N VAL A 110 13.86 -13.26 2.94
CA VAL A 110 13.81 -13.39 4.40
C VAL A 110 12.78 -14.42 4.85
N HIS A 111 11.65 -14.52 4.16
CA HIS A 111 10.65 -15.55 4.46
C HIS A 111 11.22 -16.96 4.27
N MET A 112 11.89 -17.24 3.14
CA MET A 112 12.54 -18.53 2.89
C MET A 112 13.58 -18.85 3.97
N GLU A 113 14.45 -17.89 4.29
CA GLU A 113 15.51 -18.06 5.29
C GLU A 113 14.93 -18.39 6.68
N LEU A 114 13.85 -17.70 7.08
CA LEU A 114 13.20 -17.93 8.37
C LEU A 114 12.40 -19.23 8.42
N MET A 115 11.83 -19.67 7.29
CA MET A 115 11.07 -20.93 7.20
C MET A 115 11.97 -22.14 6.99
N GLY A 116 13.25 -21.96 6.64
CA GLY A 116 14.21 -23.03 6.44
C GLY A 116 13.94 -23.87 5.18
N GLU A 117 13.23 -23.31 4.20
CA GLU A 117 12.91 -23.97 2.93
C GLU A 117 14.06 -23.75 1.93
N THR A 118 14.62 -24.82 1.37
CA THR A 118 15.63 -24.74 0.31
C THR A 118 14.95 -24.46 -1.02
N SER A 119 15.43 -23.44 -1.73
CA SER A 119 15.02 -23.07 -3.09
C SER A 119 15.03 -24.29 -4.04
N ASP A 120 13.84 -24.83 -4.32
CA ASP A 120 13.55 -25.38 -5.64
C ASP A 120 12.88 -24.25 -6.41
N GLY A 121 13.67 -23.63 -7.29
CA GLY A 121 13.27 -22.44 -8.02
C GLY A 121 12.04 -22.66 -8.90
N ASP A 122 11.02 -21.83 -8.64
CA ASP A 122 10.24 -21.10 -9.64
C ASP A 122 9.30 -20.19 -8.83
N TYR A 123 9.72 -18.94 -8.61
CA TYR A 123 8.77 -17.91 -8.22
C TYR A 123 8.17 -17.38 -9.51
N ASP A 124 7.17 -18.09 -10.02
CA ASP A 124 6.21 -17.47 -10.92
C ASP A 124 5.70 -16.23 -10.20
N ILE A 125 6.07 -15.06 -10.71
CA ILE A 125 5.48 -13.80 -10.26
C ILE A 125 4.00 -13.94 -10.59
N VAL A 126 3.17 -14.26 -9.59
CA VAL A 126 1.72 -14.28 -9.76
C VAL A 126 1.24 -12.82 -9.85
N PHE A 127 1.53 -12.18 -10.98
CA PHE A 127 0.80 -11.03 -11.51
C PHE A 127 -0.55 -11.47 -12.12
N ASP A 128 -0.95 -12.73 -11.94
CA ASP A 128 -2.03 -13.34 -12.72
C ASP A 128 -3.44 -13.00 -12.24
N ASN A 129 -3.61 -12.04 -11.32
CA ASN A 129 -4.94 -11.55 -10.93
C ASN A 129 -5.04 -10.02 -10.79
N MET A 130 -4.14 -9.26 -11.42
CA MET A 130 -4.50 -7.89 -11.79
C MET A 130 -5.30 -7.98 -13.09
N VAL A 131 -6.55 -8.47 -12.97
CA VAL A 131 -7.56 -8.28 -14.02
C VAL A 131 -7.53 -6.79 -14.33
N ASP A 132 -7.27 -6.48 -15.59
CA ASP A 132 -7.40 -5.16 -16.16
C ASP A 132 -8.84 -4.66 -15.89
N GLY A 133 -9.02 -4.00 -14.76
CA GLY A 133 -10.30 -3.44 -14.31
C GLY A 133 -10.83 -2.33 -15.24
N SER A 134 -10.10 -2.01 -16.31
CA SER A 134 -10.60 -1.11 -17.36
C SER A 134 -11.64 -1.78 -18.28
N GLN A 135 -11.73 -3.12 -18.34
CA GLN A 135 -12.74 -3.79 -19.16
C GLN A 135 -14.10 -3.97 -18.46
N GLU A 136 -14.13 -4.18 -17.14
CA GLU A 136 -15.40 -4.38 -16.42
C GLU A 136 -16.15 -3.07 -16.15
N LEU A 137 -15.45 -1.93 -16.08
CA LEU A 137 -16.10 -0.61 -15.93
C LEU A 137 -16.80 -0.14 -17.21
N ASN A 138 -16.34 -0.56 -18.40
CA ASN A 138 -16.99 -0.19 -19.66
C ASN A 138 -18.32 -0.93 -19.89
N THR A 139 -18.52 -2.10 -19.27
CA THR A 139 -19.75 -2.88 -19.45
C THR A 139 -20.85 -2.46 -18.46
N ALA A 140 -20.47 -1.92 -17.30
CA ALA A 140 -21.44 -1.40 -16.32
C ALA A 140 -21.94 0.02 -16.65
N PHE A 141 -21.22 0.79 -17.46
CA PHE A 141 -21.63 2.14 -17.86
C PHE A 141 -22.63 2.18 -19.03
N GLU A 142 -22.80 1.09 -19.77
CA GLU A 142 -23.72 1.03 -20.91
C GLU A 142 -25.13 0.48 -20.56
N SER A 143 -25.40 0.08 -19.32
CA SER A 143 -26.72 -0.44 -18.92
C SER A 143 -27.54 0.46 -17.99
N GLU A 144 -27.05 1.63 -17.59
CA GLU A 144 -27.82 2.65 -16.86
C GLU A 144 -27.78 4.02 -17.54
N SER A 145 -28.01 4.06 -18.86
CA SER A 145 -28.54 5.28 -19.47
C SER A 145 -30.07 5.32 -19.29
N GLY A 146 -30.53 5.45 -18.05
CA GLY A 146 -31.87 5.95 -17.79
C GLY A 146 -31.89 7.44 -18.15
N GLU A 147 -32.82 7.86 -19.01
CA GLU A 147 -33.00 9.27 -19.36
C GLU A 147 -33.07 10.13 -18.09
N VAL A 148 -32.16 11.10 -17.97
CA VAL A 148 -32.22 12.13 -16.93
C VAL A 148 -33.35 13.08 -17.33
N PRO A 149 -34.40 13.27 -16.52
CA PRO A 149 -35.45 14.23 -16.86
C PRO A 149 -34.88 15.65 -16.89
N ASP A 150 -35.21 16.43 -17.92
CA ASP A 150 -34.91 17.87 -17.94
C ASP A 150 -35.57 18.52 -16.72
N LEU A 151 -34.76 19.19 -15.90
CA LEU A 151 -35.22 19.95 -14.73
C LEU A 151 -35.29 21.44 -15.10
N ASP A 152 -36.29 22.16 -14.59
CA ASP A 152 -36.36 23.62 -14.70
C ASP A 152 -35.34 24.33 -13.78
N GLU A 153 -35.30 25.66 -13.84
CA GLU A 153 -34.35 26.49 -13.07
C GLU A 153 -34.48 26.32 -11.53
N ASP A 154 -35.58 25.72 -11.07
CA ASP A 154 -35.86 25.42 -9.66
C ASP A 154 -35.64 23.94 -9.30
N GLY A 155 -35.17 23.12 -10.24
CA GLY A 155 -34.82 21.71 -10.03
C GLY A 155 -36.01 20.75 -10.04
N ILE A 156 -37.13 21.12 -10.69
CA ILE A 156 -38.33 20.28 -10.83
C ILE A 156 -38.37 19.65 -12.24
N PRO A 157 -38.62 18.34 -12.38
CA PRO A 157 -38.77 17.71 -13.70
C PRO A 157 -39.95 18.28 -14.50
N PHE A 158 -39.79 18.46 -15.81
CA PHE A 158 -40.91 18.74 -16.72
C PHE A 158 -41.93 17.60 -16.80
#